data_AF-A0A382HQT6-F1
#
_entry.id   AF-A0A382HQT6-F1
#
_cell.length_a   1.000
_cell.length_b   1.000
_cell.length_c   1.000
_cell.angle_alpha   90.00
_cell.angle_beta   90.00
_cell.angle_gamma   90.00
#
_symmetry.space_group_name_H-M   'P 1'
#
loop_
_entity.id
_entity.type
_entity.pdbx_description
1 polymer ?
#
loop_
_entity_poly.entity_id
_entity_poly.type
_entity_poly.pdbx_seq_one_letter_code
_entity_poly.pdbx_strand_id
1 'polypeptide(L)'
;MAFARLKGGHSFFMQNRNLLQIDEQGRMAHPHRLMSLKNFILGFSATIGLTAASAAEIPNGPITLEQCIQLAIENNLNLRITNYQPRLAAIGLQSTYSAYDPNFNIGISDGNRINKARQNPLQFEIPTSTTDSFGHNYGLSGMLPTNTRYNLSLSGNESTGFSGAAFGSYGSNARITLTQPLLKGAWSGDRTRMNIRMQKLQIKNSSFSVIRQITQTVSSVELAYYALIASRENVKVAEETLALTEKNFSNQKRR
;
A
#
# COMPACT_ATOMS: atom_id res chain seq x y z
N MET A 1 -9.37 4.49 -102.26
CA MET A 1 -8.16 3.72 -101.92
C MET A 1 -8.22 3.47 -100.42
N ALA A 2 -8.63 2.29 -99.96
CA ALA A 2 -7.82 1.06 -99.85
C ALA A 2 -7.10 0.96 -98.49
N PHE A 3 -7.64 0.10 -97.61
CA PHE A 3 -6.99 -0.88 -96.71
C PHE A 3 -5.79 -0.43 -95.80
N ALA A 4 -5.60 -0.91 -94.56
CA ALA A 4 -6.12 -2.13 -93.94
C ALA A 4 -6.26 -2.06 -92.38
N ARG A 5 -6.96 -3.09 -91.89
CA ARG A 5 -7.20 -3.58 -90.52
C ARG A 5 -5.94 -4.10 -89.82
N LEU A 6 -5.88 -4.05 -88.47
CA LEU A 6 -5.35 -5.06 -87.49
C LEU A 6 -5.21 -4.39 -86.09
N LYS A 7 -5.17 -5.02 -84.89
CA LYS A 7 -5.86 -6.14 -84.19
C LYS A 7 -5.09 -6.37 -82.86
N GLY A 8 -5.74 -6.35 -81.69
CA GLY A 8 -5.14 -6.72 -80.37
C GLY A 8 -4.11 -5.72 -79.81
N GLY A 9 -3.68 -5.80 -78.54
CA GLY A 9 -4.10 -6.65 -77.41
C GLY A 9 -3.16 -6.48 -76.19
N HIS A 10 -3.72 -6.53 -74.97
CA HIS A 10 -3.10 -6.78 -73.65
C HIS A 10 -1.62 -6.43 -73.32
N SER A 11 -1.47 -5.83 -72.11
CA SER A 11 -0.50 -6.17 -71.03
C SER A 11 0.77 -5.33 -70.75
N PHE A 12 0.81 -4.85 -69.49
CA PHE A 12 1.91 -4.84 -68.50
C PHE A 12 3.22 -3.99 -68.63
N PHE A 13 3.41 -3.13 -67.61
CA PHE A 13 4.62 -2.80 -66.82
C PHE A 13 6.01 -2.58 -67.50
N MET A 14 6.56 -1.37 -67.27
CA MET A 14 7.82 -1.04 -66.55
C MET A 14 8.10 0.47 -66.73
N GLN A 15 8.01 1.33 -65.71
CA GLN A 15 9.03 1.65 -64.70
C GLN A 15 10.37 2.18 -65.28
N ASN A 16 10.61 3.51 -65.20
CA ASN A 16 11.54 4.20 -64.27
C ASN A 16 12.20 5.47 -64.86
N ARG A 17 12.39 6.52 -64.02
CA ARG A 17 13.35 7.67 -64.19
C ARG A 17 13.06 8.61 -65.39
N ASN A 18 13.35 9.92 -65.41
CA ASN A 18 13.86 10.97 -64.49
C ASN A 18 13.49 12.32 -65.19
N LEU A 19 13.50 13.53 -64.62
CA LEU A 19 13.69 14.11 -63.27
C LEU A 19 13.17 15.59 -63.34
N LEU A 20 12.74 16.22 -62.24
CA LEU A 20 12.97 17.66 -61.96
C LEU A 20 12.52 18.06 -60.54
N GLN A 21 13.12 19.14 -60.02
CA GLN A 21 13.34 19.41 -58.60
C GLN A 21 12.72 20.75 -58.16
N ILE A 22 11.94 20.73 -57.07
CA ILE A 22 11.49 21.90 -56.27
C ILE A 22 11.40 21.33 -54.83
N ASP A 23 12.42 21.39 -53.99
CA ASP A 23 12.90 22.55 -53.20
C ASP A 23 11.79 23.48 -52.66
N GLU A 24 11.24 23.13 -51.49
CA GLU A 24 10.71 24.12 -50.56
C GLU A 24 11.21 23.81 -49.13
N GLN A 25 12.04 24.70 -48.59
CA GLN A 25 12.47 24.65 -47.19
C GLN A 25 11.36 25.13 -46.23
N GLY A 26 10.34 24.30 -46.04
CA GLY A 26 9.33 24.48 -45.01
C GLY A 26 9.83 24.05 -43.63
N ARG A 27 10.41 24.97 -42.83
CA ARG A 27 10.69 24.73 -41.40
C ARG A 27 9.39 24.37 -40.68
N MET A 28 9.22 23.11 -40.27
CA MET A 28 8.11 22.72 -39.39
C MET A 28 8.30 23.32 -37.99
N ALA A 29 7.77 24.52 -37.77
CA ALA A 29 7.73 25.16 -36.46
C ALA A 29 6.67 24.47 -35.58
N HIS A 30 7.06 23.38 -34.91
CA HIS A 30 6.31 22.79 -33.79
C HIS A 30 6.89 23.30 -32.47
N PRO A 31 6.35 24.35 -31.82
CA PRO A 31 6.75 24.76 -30.48
C PRO A 31 6.10 23.88 -29.40
N HIS A 32 6.26 22.55 -29.49
CA HIS A 32 5.98 21.67 -28.35
C HIS A 32 7.21 21.58 -27.45
N ARG A 33 7.33 22.56 -26.54
CA ARG A 33 8.33 22.53 -25.46
C ARG A 33 7.90 21.51 -24.40
N LEU A 34 8.07 20.23 -24.70
CA LEU A 34 7.87 19.13 -23.75
C LEU A 34 8.84 19.30 -22.57
N MET A 35 8.29 19.55 -21.39
CA MET A 35 9.05 19.67 -20.15
C MET A 35 9.49 18.28 -19.69
N SER A 36 10.66 17.84 -20.19
CA SER A 36 11.23 16.52 -19.86
C SER A 36 11.84 16.50 -18.46
N LEU A 37 11.01 16.47 -17.42
CA LEU A 37 11.44 16.13 -16.06
C LEU A 37 11.57 14.60 -15.90
N LYS A 38 12.56 14.01 -16.59
CA LYS A 38 12.93 12.60 -16.42
C LYS A 38 14.10 12.46 -15.45
N ASN A 39 14.02 11.42 -14.61
CA ASN A 39 15.04 10.90 -13.69
C ASN A 39 15.13 11.59 -12.32
N PHE A 40 14.16 11.30 -11.45
CA PHE A 40 14.39 11.29 -10.00
C PHE A 40 13.70 10.09 -9.33
N ILE A 41 14.35 8.92 -9.35
CA ILE A 41 13.97 7.77 -8.51
C ILE A 41 15.24 7.23 -7.85
N LEU A 42 15.31 7.42 -6.53
CA LEU A 42 16.34 6.87 -5.66
C LEU A 42 16.11 5.36 -5.46
N GLY A 43 16.95 4.54 -6.08
CA GLY A 43 16.99 3.10 -5.83
C GLY A 43 17.81 2.75 -4.59
N PHE A 44 17.26 2.93 -3.39
CA PHE A 44 17.91 2.45 -2.16
C PHE A 44 17.40 1.03 -1.81
N SER A 45 17.96 0.02 -2.46
CA SER A 45 17.69 -1.38 -2.13
C SER A 45 18.43 -1.77 -0.85
N ALA A 46 17.76 -1.64 0.30
CA ALA A 46 18.27 -2.14 1.57
C ALA A 46 18.31 -3.68 1.56
N THR A 47 19.50 -4.25 1.40
CA THR A 47 19.74 -5.68 1.59
C THR A 47 19.61 -6.02 3.07
N ILE A 48 18.51 -6.66 3.45
CA ILE A 48 18.31 -7.18 4.80
C ILE A 48 19.27 -8.35 5.00
N GLY A 49 20.37 -8.11 5.71
CA GLY A 49 21.29 -9.15 6.15
C GLY A 49 20.58 -10.11 7.09
N LEU A 50 20.41 -11.36 6.65
CA LEU A 50 19.83 -12.42 7.47
C LEU A 50 20.88 -12.85 8.51
N THR A 51 20.88 -12.22 9.68
CA THR A 51 21.74 -12.65 10.79
C THR A 51 21.26 -14.00 11.30
N ALA A 52 22.15 -14.99 11.26
CA ALA A 52 21.86 -16.31 11.81
C ALA A 52 21.50 -16.19 13.29
N ALA A 53 20.42 -16.85 13.71
CA ALA A 53 20.07 -16.94 15.12
C ALA A 53 21.20 -17.69 15.85
N SER A 54 21.91 -16.98 16.72
CA SER A 54 22.85 -17.59 17.65
C SER A 54 22.09 -18.58 18.52
N ALA A 55 22.34 -19.88 18.32
CA ALA A 55 21.85 -20.90 19.23
C ALA A 55 22.47 -20.60 20.61
N ALA A 56 21.63 -20.19 21.56
CA ALA A 56 22.07 -19.92 22.92
C ALA A 56 22.69 -21.21 23.49
N GLU A 57 23.91 -21.10 24.00
CA GLU A 57 24.66 -22.22 24.55
C GLU A 57 23.89 -22.78 25.75
N ILE A 58 23.38 -24.01 25.61
CA ILE A 58 22.59 -24.66 26.67
C ILE A 58 23.51 -24.79 27.90
N PRO A 59 23.15 -24.23 29.07
CA PRO A 59 24.02 -24.28 30.23
C PRO A 59 24.38 -25.72 30.61
N ASN A 60 25.65 -26.08 30.50
CA ASN A 60 26.17 -27.41 30.82
C ASN A 60 26.22 -27.60 32.33
N GLY A 61 25.07 -27.93 32.92
CA GLY A 61 24.89 -28.18 34.36
C GLY A 61 23.46 -28.61 34.70
N PRO A 62 23.16 -28.89 35.98
CA PRO A 62 21.79 -29.16 36.43
C PRO A 62 20.95 -27.88 36.35
N ILE A 63 20.23 -27.71 35.25
CA ILE A 63 19.39 -26.53 35.00
C ILE A 63 18.23 -26.49 36.00
N THR A 64 18.08 -25.36 36.70
CA THR A 64 16.96 -25.14 37.62
C THR A 64 15.68 -24.75 36.87
N LEU A 65 14.50 -24.96 37.48
CA LEU A 65 13.22 -24.55 36.88
C LEU A 65 13.20 -23.05 36.48
N GLU A 66 13.78 -22.20 37.33
CA GLU A 66 13.88 -20.75 37.07
C GLU A 66 14.75 -20.43 35.86
N GLN A 67 15.90 -21.11 35.70
CA GLN A 67 16.74 -20.99 34.49
C GLN A 67 16.01 -21.48 33.23
N CYS A 68 15.27 -22.59 33.31
CA CYS A 68 14.41 -23.06 32.21
C CYS A 68 13.38 -22.00 31.81
N ILE A 69 12.72 -21.36 32.78
CA ILE A 69 11.72 -20.32 32.55
C ILE A 69 12.36 -19.07 31.91
N GLN A 70 13.51 -18.61 32.43
CA GLN A 70 14.21 -17.46 31.87
C GLN A 70 14.66 -17.70 30.43
N LEU A 71 15.36 -18.82 30.17
CA LEU A 71 15.80 -19.20 28.82
C LEU A 71 14.60 -19.32 27.85
N ALA A 72 13.48 -19.87 28.30
CA ALA A 72 12.28 -19.96 27.50
C ALA A 72 11.68 -18.58 27.20
N ILE A 73 11.55 -17.68 28.17
CA ILE A 73 10.99 -16.33 27.94
C ILE A 73 11.87 -15.52 26.98
N GLU A 74 13.20 -15.58 27.13
CA GLU A 74 14.15 -14.86 26.29
C GLU A 74 14.16 -15.35 24.84
N ASN A 75 14.09 -16.67 24.62
CA ASN A 75 14.25 -17.29 23.29
C ASN A 75 12.93 -17.60 22.58
N ASN A 76 11.77 -17.50 23.24
CA ASN A 76 10.48 -17.85 22.64
C ASN A 76 10.03 -16.83 21.58
N LEU A 77 10.10 -17.26 20.31
CA LEU A 77 9.70 -16.47 19.15
C LEU A 77 8.21 -16.06 19.19
N ASN A 78 7.31 -16.90 19.72
CA ASN A 78 5.89 -16.57 19.84
C ASN A 78 5.63 -15.44 20.86
N LEU A 79 6.41 -15.38 21.94
CA LEU A 79 6.39 -14.25 22.88
C LEU A 79 6.89 -12.97 22.20
N ARG A 80 7.98 -13.05 21.44
CA ARG A 80 8.48 -11.90 20.65
C ARG A 80 7.44 -11.40 19.65
N ILE A 81 6.79 -12.29 18.89
CA ILE A 81 5.70 -11.96 17.96
C ILE A 81 4.52 -11.32 18.69
N THR A 82 4.10 -11.88 19.83
CA THR A 82 2.95 -11.37 20.60
C THR A 82 3.25 -9.99 21.22
N ASN A 83 4.50 -9.71 21.62
CA ASN A 83 4.93 -8.39 22.12
C ASN A 83 4.76 -7.25 21.09
N TYR A 84 4.75 -7.56 19.79
CA TYR A 84 4.46 -6.56 18.75
C TYR A 84 2.97 -6.20 18.66
N GLN A 85 2.04 -7.05 19.11
CA GLN A 85 0.59 -6.81 18.97
C GLN A 85 0.12 -5.51 19.64
N PRO A 86 0.54 -5.15 20.87
CA PRO A 86 0.25 -3.83 21.45
C PRO A 86 0.82 -2.65 20.66
N ARG A 87 1.98 -2.82 20.03
CA ARG A 87 2.61 -1.76 19.21
C ARG A 87 1.83 -1.55 17.91
N LEU A 88 1.39 -2.62 17.26
CA LEU A 88 0.50 -2.57 16.09
C LEU A 88 -0.86 -1.95 16.46
N ALA A 89 -1.43 -2.31 17.61
CA ALA A 89 -2.66 -1.70 18.11
C ALA A 89 -2.51 -0.18 18.39
N ALA A 90 -1.33 0.26 18.86
CA ALA A 90 -1.00 1.68 19.05
C ALA A 90 -0.88 2.44 17.71
N ILE A 91 -0.28 1.83 16.68
CA ILE A 91 -0.26 2.40 15.31
C ILE A 91 -1.69 2.53 14.77
N GLY A 92 -2.55 1.52 14.99
CA GLY A 92 -3.98 1.61 14.65
C GLY A 92 -4.70 2.74 15.39
N LEU A 93 -4.33 3.03 16.65
CA LEU A 93 -4.87 4.19 17.38
C LEU A 93 -4.45 5.50 16.73
N GLN A 94 -3.18 5.63 16.35
CA GLN A 94 -2.66 6.81 15.66
C GLN A 94 -3.35 7.02 14.31
N SER A 95 -3.54 5.96 13.51
CA SER A 95 -4.32 6.02 12.26
C SER A 95 -5.78 6.45 12.49
N THR A 96 -6.39 6.07 13.61
CA THR A 96 -7.74 6.53 13.97
C THR A 96 -7.76 8.02 14.34
N TYR A 97 -6.69 8.54 14.94
CA TYR A 97 -6.55 9.98 15.21
C TYR A 97 -6.43 10.82 13.93
N SER A 98 -5.91 10.27 12.83
CA SER A 98 -5.82 10.97 11.55
C SER A 98 -7.16 11.36 10.91
N ALA A 99 -8.28 10.90 11.45
CA ALA A 99 -9.61 11.46 11.13
C ALA A 99 -9.80 12.93 11.59
N TYR A 100 -8.87 13.48 12.38
CA TYR A 100 -8.82 14.90 12.74
C TYR A 100 -7.68 15.67 12.06
N ASP A 101 -6.80 14.98 11.31
CA ASP A 101 -5.71 15.63 10.59
C ASP A 101 -6.26 16.46 9.42
N PRO A 102 -5.67 17.63 9.10
CA PRO A 102 -6.04 18.41 7.92
C PRO A 102 -5.74 17.63 6.64
N ASN A 103 -6.76 17.41 5.81
CA ASN A 103 -6.59 16.96 4.44
C ASN A 103 -6.32 18.16 3.53
N PHE A 104 -5.10 18.22 2.98
CA PHE A 104 -4.69 19.21 1.99
C PHE A 104 -4.58 18.56 0.61
N ASN A 105 -5.29 19.12 -0.37
CA ASN A 105 -5.38 18.60 -1.73
C ASN A 105 -4.98 19.68 -2.74
N ILE A 106 -4.00 19.37 -3.60
CA ILE A 106 -3.71 20.14 -4.81
C ILE A 106 -4.15 19.32 -6.02
N GLY A 107 -4.94 19.94 -6.90
CA GLY A 107 -5.18 19.44 -8.25
C GLY A 107 -4.74 20.49 -9.28
N ILE A 108 -4.13 20.01 -10.37
CA ILE A 108 -3.83 20.80 -11.56
C ILE A 108 -4.28 19.95 -12.75
N SER A 109 -5.05 20.54 -13.66
CA SER A 109 -5.57 19.90 -14.85
C SER A 109 -5.30 20.79 -16.06
N ASP A 110 -4.68 20.23 -17.09
CA ASP A 110 -4.54 20.85 -18.40
C ASP A 110 -5.24 19.96 -19.43
N GLY A 111 -5.91 20.56 -20.41
CA GLY A 111 -6.76 19.83 -21.33
C GLY A 111 -7.10 20.63 -22.59
N ASN A 112 -6.69 20.09 -23.73
CA ASN A 112 -7.08 20.57 -25.06
C ASN A 112 -8.24 19.74 -25.61
N ARG A 113 -9.26 20.43 -26.14
CA ARG A 113 -10.39 19.85 -26.85
C ARG A 113 -10.50 20.43 -28.27
N ILE A 114 -10.33 19.58 -29.28
CA ILE A 114 -10.53 19.92 -30.68
C ILE A 114 -11.83 19.27 -31.19
N ASN A 115 -12.81 20.10 -31.54
CA ASN A 115 -14.02 19.70 -32.25
C ASN A 115 -13.86 20.05 -33.73
N LYS A 116 -13.58 19.05 -34.58
CA LYS A 116 -13.46 19.24 -36.05
C LYS A 116 -14.78 19.72 -36.65
N ALA A 117 -14.69 20.55 -37.69
CA ALA A 117 -15.83 21.05 -38.44
C ALA A 117 -16.77 19.93 -38.92
N ARG A 118 -18.07 20.24 -38.98
CA ARG A 118 -19.12 19.32 -39.45
C ARG A 118 -20.09 20.07 -40.34
N GLN A 119 -20.43 19.46 -41.49
CA GLN A 119 -21.53 19.94 -42.33
C GLN A 119 -22.85 19.33 -41.82
N ASN A 120 -23.83 20.20 -41.56
CA ASN A 120 -25.20 19.82 -41.22
C ASN A 120 -26.04 19.83 -42.51
N PRO A 121 -26.93 18.85 -42.77
CA PRO A 121 -27.84 18.87 -43.93
C PRO A 121 -28.68 20.15 -44.09
N LEU A 122 -28.80 20.98 -43.04
CA LEU A 122 -29.43 22.30 -43.07
C LEU A 122 -28.52 23.45 -43.57
N GLN A 123 -27.43 23.15 -44.30
CA GLN A 123 -26.52 24.11 -44.95
C GLN A 123 -25.75 25.08 -44.04
N PHE A 124 -25.74 24.85 -42.72
CA PHE A 124 -24.83 25.56 -41.80
C PHE A 124 -23.50 24.82 -41.65
N GLU A 125 -22.40 25.52 -41.92
CA GLU A 125 -21.05 25.07 -41.58
C GLU A 125 -20.77 25.37 -40.10
N ILE A 126 -20.52 24.33 -39.31
CA ILE A 126 -20.01 24.50 -37.95
C ILE A 126 -18.48 24.54 -38.06
N PRO A 127 -17.81 25.68 -37.79
CA PRO A 127 -16.37 25.80 -37.93
C PRO A 127 -15.62 24.87 -36.95
N THR A 128 -14.38 24.52 -37.29
CA THR A 128 -13.51 23.79 -36.34
C THR A 128 -13.29 24.66 -35.11
N SER A 129 -13.53 24.09 -33.93
CA SER A 129 -13.29 24.75 -32.66
C SER A 129 -12.21 24.04 -31.85
N THR A 130 -11.27 24.82 -31.35
CA THR A 130 -10.25 24.38 -30.40
C THR A 130 -10.49 25.10 -29.08
N THR A 131 -10.38 24.39 -27.97
CA THR A 131 -10.53 24.93 -26.62
C THR A 131 -9.45 24.33 -25.74
N ASP A 132 -8.54 25.18 -25.30
CA ASP A 132 -7.60 24.85 -24.24
C ASP A 132 -8.23 25.24 -22.89
N SER A 133 -7.98 24.44 -21.87
CA SER A 133 -8.51 24.66 -20.54
C SER A 133 -7.50 24.27 -19.48
N PHE A 134 -7.12 25.25 -18.67
CA PHE A 134 -6.22 25.10 -17.54
C PHE A 134 -6.99 25.31 -16.24
N GLY A 135 -6.93 24.34 -15.35
CA GLY A 135 -7.60 24.35 -14.06
C GLY A 135 -6.63 24.07 -12.93
N HIS A 136 -6.78 24.77 -11.82
CA HIS A 136 -6.05 24.50 -10.59
C HIS A 136 -6.97 24.62 -9.39
N ASN A 137 -6.79 23.74 -8.41
CA ASN A 137 -7.55 23.75 -7.17
C ASN A 137 -6.66 23.42 -5.97
N TYR A 138 -6.80 24.21 -4.92
CA TYR A 138 -6.16 24.04 -3.62
C TYR A 138 -7.27 23.91 -2.57
N GLY A 139 -7.31 22.79 -1.87
CA GLY A 139 -8.29 22.51 -0.82
C GLY A 139 -7.60 22.21 0.50
N LEU A 140 -8.10 22.79 1.59
CA LEU A 140 -7.72 22.46 2.96
C LEU A 140 -9.00 22.19 3.75
N SER A 141 -9.18 20.95 4.19
CA SER A 141 -10.40 20.51 4.87
C SER A 141 -10.10 19.63 6.06
N GLY A 142 -10.95 19.65 7.07
CA GLY A 142 -10.76 18.80 8.25
C GLY A 142 -11.90 18.87 9.25
N MET A 143 -11.76 18.08 10.30
CA MET A 143 -12.74 17.97 11.38
C MET A 143 -12.02 18.11 12.73
N LEU A 144 -12.55 18.96 13.60
CA LEU A 144 -12.03 19.11 14.96
C LEU A 144 -12.65 18.04 15.88
N PRO A 145 -12.02 17.72 17.03
CA PRO A 145 -12.60 16.85 18.04
C PRO A 145 -13.99 17.26 18.52
N THR A 146 -14.39 18.54 18.38
CA THR A 146 -15.73 19.07 18.65
C THR A 146 -16.79 18.71 17.60
N ASN A 147 -16.42 17.93 16.56
CA ASN A 147 -17.21 17.69 15.34
C ASN A 147 -17.47 18.96 14.51
N THR A 148 -16.74 20.06 14.79
CA THR A 148 -16.70 21.24 13.90
C THR A 148 -15.95 20.88 12.63
N ARG A 149 -16.52 21.16 11.46
CA ARG A 149 -15.88 20.91 10.16
C ARG A 149 -15.50 22.23 9.50
N TYR A 150 -14.30 22.28 8.93
CA TYR A 150 -13.83 23.41 8.15
C TYR A 150 -13.46 22.95 6.73
N ASN A 151 -13.68 23.83 5.76
CA ASN A 151 -13.26 23.66 4.38
C ASN A 151 -12.88 25.02 3.79
N LEU A 152 -11.64 25.15 3.38
CA LEU A 152 -11.10 26.26 2.59
C LEU A 152 -10.80 25.71 1.20
N SER A 153 -11.42 26.26 0.17
CA SER A 153 -11.16 25.89 -1.22
C SER A 153 -10.88 27.13 -2.07
N LEU A 154 -9.76 27.09 -2.79
CA LEU A 154 -9.34 28.06 -3.80
C LEU A 154 -9.28 27.33 -5.13
N SER A 155 -9.95 27.82 -6.16
CA SER A 155 -9.85 27.24 -7.50
C SER A 155 -9.85 28.33 -8.57
N GLY A 156 -9.06 28.13 -9.61
CA GLY A 156 -9.04 28.97 -10.80
C GLY A 156 -9.14 28.13 -12.05
N ASN A 157 -9.93 28.59 -13.00
CA ASN A 157 -10.14 27.95 -14.29
C ASN A 157 -10.01 29.01 -15.38
N GLU A 158 -9.07 28.77 -16.29
CA GLU A 158 -8.88 29.52 -17.52
C GLU A 158 -9.29 28.63 -18.69
N SER A 159 -10.03 29.19 -19.64
CA SER A 159 -10.28 28.54 -20.91
C SER A 159 -10.16 29.54 -22.04
N THR A 160 -9.31 29.21 -23.00
CA THR A 160 -9.03 30.01 -24.19
C THR A 160 -9.27 29.16 -25.42
N GLY A 161 -9.60 29.79 -26.54
CA GLY A 161 -9.89 29.01 -27.74
C GLY A 161 -10.41 29.81 -28.90
N PHE A 162 -10.85 29.06 -29.90
CA PHE A 162 -11.43 29.57 -31.13
C PHE A 162 -12.69 28.79 -31.45
N SER A 163 -13.77 29.50 -31.81
CA SER A 163 -15.02 28.92 -32.28
C SER A 163 -15.75 29.94 -33.16
N GLY A 164 -15.27 30.11 -34.40
CA GLY A 164 -15.71 31.19 -35.30
C GLY A 164 -15.10 32.56 -34.96
N ALA A 165 -14.95 32.86 -33.67
CA ALA A 165 -14.14 33.95 -33.14
C ALA A 165 -13.21 33.43 -32.01
N ALA A 166 -12.16 34.20 -31.70
CA ALA A 166 -11.31 33.93 -30.54
C ALA A 166 -12.06 34.28 -29.24
N PHE A 167 -11.93 33.45 -28.22
CA PHE A 167 -12.50 33.69 -26.89
C PHE A 167 -11.51 33.35 -25.79
N GLY A 168 -11.67 34.02 -24.65
CA GLY A 168 -10.94 33.75 -23.42
C GLY A 168 -11.84 34.02 -22.23
N SER A 169 -11.86 33.11 -21.27
CA SER A 169 -12.61 33.22 -20.03
C SER A 169 -11.75 32.78 -18.87
N TYR A 170 -11.71 33.59 -17.81
CA TYR A 170 -11.02 33.27 -16.57
C TYR A 170 -12.02 33.41 -15.42
N GLY A 171 -12.11 32.39 -14.57
CA GLY A 171 -12.91 32.40 -13.36
C GLY A 171 -12.11 31.90 -12.17
N SER A 172 -12.06 32.68 -11.10
CA SER A 172 -11.50 32.27 -9.81
C SER A 172 -12.58 32.24 -8.73
N ASN A 173 -12.45 31.29 -7.81
CA ASN A 173 -13.38 31.06 -6.72
C ASN A 173 -12.60 30.82 -5.42
N ALA A 174 -12.92 31.60 -4.40
CA ALA A 174 -12.45 31.39 -3.03
C ALA A 174 -13.68 31.12 -2.15
N ARG A 175 -13.66 30.02 -1.40
CA ARG A 175 -14.74 29.65 -0.48
C ARG A 175 -14.17 29.17 0.84
N ILE A 176 -14.72 29.71 1.93
CA ILE A 176 -14.47 29.26 3.29
C ILE A 176 -15.82 28.81 3.85
N THR A 177 -15.87 27.60 4.42
CA THR A 177 -17.07 27.04 5.04
C THR A 177 -16.70 26.48 6.40
N LEU A 178 -17.41 26.94 7.44
CA LEU A 178 -17.27 26.47 8.81
C LEU A 178 -18.64 25.96 9.28
N THR A 179 -18.73 24.67 9.60
CA THR A 179 -19.96 24.02 10.04
C THR A 179 -19.78 23.49 11.45
N GLN A 180 -20.42 24.13 12.43
CA GLN A 180 -20.40 23.70 13.83
C GLN A 180 -21.75 23.10 14.23
N PRO A 181 -21.84 21.78 14.51
CA PRO A 181 -23.03 21.22 15.14
C PRO A 181 -23.13 21.76 16.57
N LEU A 182 -24.25 22.40 16.90
CA LEU A 182 -24.50 23.03 18.20
C LEU A 182 -24.67 21.98 19.31
N LEU A 183 -23.55 21.44 19.79
CA LEU A 183 -23.39 20.43 20.85
C LEU A 183 -24.10 19.07 20.64
N LYS A 184 -25.02 18.95 19.67
CA LYS A 184 -25.58 17.65 19.23
C LYS A 184 -24.46 16.71 18.79
N GLY A 185 -24.26 15.64 19.55
CA GLY A 185 -23.23 14.62 19.32
C GLY A 185 -21.83 14.94 19.91
N ALA A 186 -21.62 16.12 20.52
CA ALA A 186 -20.33 16.52 21.08
C ALA A 186 -19.87 15.67 22.28
N TRP A 187 -20.79 14.95 22.92
CA TRP A 187 -20.49 13.95 23.97
C TRP A 187 -20.94 12.53 23.63
N SER A 188 -22.03 12.35 22.88
CA SER A 188 -22.82 11.11 22.93
C SER A 188 -22.71 10.14 21.74
N GLY A 189 -22.09 10.53 20.61
CA GLY A 189 -22.26 9.69 19.39
C GLY A 189 -21.41 9.98 18.16
N ASP A 190 -20.31 10.72 18.24
CA ASP A 190 -19.42 10.84 17.08
C ASP A 190 -18.69 9.52 16.77
N ARG A 191 -18.78 9.07 15.52
CA ARG A 191 -18.20 7.81 15.03
C ARG A 191 -16.68 7.80 15.18
N THR A 192 -16.01 8.92 14.99
CA THR A 192 -14.54 9.01 15.14
C THR A 192 -14.13 8.80 16.60
N ARG A 193 -14.76 9.52 17.55
CA ARG A 193 -14.52 9.32 18.99
C ARG A 193 -14.79 7.88 19.45
N MET A 194 -15.85 7.24 18.94
CA MET A 194 -16.15 5.84 19.27
C MET A 194 -15.06 4.88 18.76
N ASN A 195 -14.56 5.07 17.54
CA ASN A 195 -13.43 4.28 17.03
C ASN A 195 -12.16 4.49 17.87
N ILE A 196 -11.83 5.72 18.29
CA ILE A 196 -10.69 6.00 19.18
C ILE A 196 -10.85 5.27 20.52
N ARG A 197 -12.07 5.21 21.09
CA ARG A 197 -12.34 4.46 22.32
C ARG A 197 -12.18 2.96 22.11
N MET A 198 -12.72 2.41 21.02
CA MET A 198 -12.55 0.99 20.65
C MET A 198 -11.07 0.63 20.49
N GLN A 199 -10.29 1.45 19.78
CA GLN A 199 -8.89 1.17 19.53
C GLN A 199 -8.02 1.30 20.81
N LYS A 200 -8.38 2.18 21.75
CA LYS A 200 -7.79 2.18 23.12
C LYS A 200 -8.11 0.91 23.90
N LEU A 201 -9.31 0.34 23.76
CA LEU A 201 -9.64 -0.95 24.35
C LEU A 201 -8.88 -2.10 23.65
N GLN A 202 -8.68 -2.03 22.34
CA GLN A 202 -7.91 -3.01 21.58
C GLN A 202 -6.44 -3.06 22.02
N ILE A 203 -5.81 -1.91 22.32
CA ILE A 203 -4.47 -1.89 22.94
C ILE A 203 -4.49 -2.65 24.28
N LYS A 204 -5.43 -2.34 25.18
CA LYS A 204 -5.53 -3.05 26.48
C LYS A 204 -5.73 -4.57 26.30
N ASN A 205 -6.59 -4.97 25.37
CA ASN A 205 -6.85 -6.38 25.06
C ASN A 205 -5.58 -7.08 24.53
N SER A 206 -4.82 -6.42 23.64
CA SER A 206 -3.55 -6.95 23.15
C SER A 206 -2.49 -7.08 24.26
N SER A 207 -2.45 -6.16 25.24
CA SER A 207 -1.59 -6.28 26.42
C SER A 207 -1.98 -7.50 27.28
N PHE A 208 -3.27 -7.75 27.51
CA PHE A 208 -3.72 -8.98 28.17
C PHE A 208 -3.38 -10.24 27.37
N SER A 209 -3.35 -10.16 26.04
CA SER A 209 -2.90 -11.27 25.19
C SER A 209 -1.40 -11.57 25.37
N VAL A 210 -0.55 -10.56 25.57
CA VAL A 210 0.87 -10.76 25.92
C VAL A 210 1.00 -11.46 27.27
N ILE A 211 0.28 -10.98 28.30
CA ILE A 211 0.30 -11.57 29.64
C ILE A 211 -0.12 -13.04 29.58
N ARG A 212 -1.23 -13.36 28.89
CA ARG A 212 -1.71 -14.73 28.70
C ARG A 212 -0.66 -15.62 28.02
N GLN A 213 0.03 -15.12 26.99
CA GLN A 213 1.08 -15.87 26.29
C GLN A 213 2.29 -16.14 27.20
N ILE A 214 2.65 -15.20 28.09
CA ILE A 214 3.71 -15.39 29.10
C ILE A 214 3.27 -16.51 30.07
N THR A 215 2.09 -16.41 30.67
CA THR A 215 1.56 -17.43 31.58
C THR A 215 1.52 -18.82 30.92
N GLN A 216 1.02 -18.93 29.69
CA GLN A 216 1.00 -20.20 28.94
C GLN A 216 2.40 -20.76 28.68
N THR A 217 3.38 -19.89 28.42
CA THR A 217 4.78 -20.31 28.20
C THR A 217 5.40 -20.82 29.50
N VAL A 218 5.22 -20.12 30.61
CA VAL A 218 5.69 -20.53 31.95
C VAL A 218 5.10 -21.89 32.34
N SER A 219 3.76 -22.04 32.30
CA SER A 219 3.11 -23.31 32.65
C SER A 219 3.50 -24.47 31.73
N SER A 220 3.76 -24.21 30.45
CA SER A 220 4.26 -25.25 29.53
C SER A 220 5.67 -25.72 29.89
N VAL A 221 6.54 -24.79 30.32
CA VAL A 221 7.91 -25.11 30.79
C VAL A 221 7.89 -25.86 32.12
N GLU A 222 7.04 -25.45 33.07
CA GLU A 222 6.84 -26.16 34.34
C GLU A 222 6.39 -27.61 34.11
N LEU A 223 5.36 -27.82 33.27
CA LEU A 223 4.87 -29.16 32.92
C LEU A 223 5.96 -30.01 32.23
N ALA A 224 6.71 -29.44 31.30
CA ALA A 224 7.81 -30.13 30.62
C ALA A 224 8.95 -30.51 31.59
N TYR A 225 9.28 -29.64 32.55
CA TYR A 225 10.29 -29.88 33.57
C TYR A 225 9.90 -31.04 34.50
N TYR A 226 8.67 -31.04 35.03
CA TYR A 226 8.18 -32.14 35.86
C TYR A 226 8.02 -33.45 35.08
N ALA A 227 7.60 -33.40 33.80
CA ALA A 227 7.52 -34.57 32.93
C ALA A 227 8.92 -35.18 32.66
N LEU A 228 9.97 -34.37 32.52
CA LEU A 228 11.35 -34.83 32.40
C LEU A 228 11.83 -35.54 33.68
N ILE A 229 11.52 -34.99 34.85
CA ILE A 229 11.85 -35.62 36.14
C ILE A 229 11.16 -36.98 36.27
N ALA A 230 9.84 -37.04 36.02
CA ALA A 230 9.07 -38.29 36.06
C ALA A 230 9.60 -39.33 35.06
N SER A 231 9.95 -38.91 33.84
CA SER A 231 10.50 -39.80 32.82
C SER A 231 11.87 -40.38 33.21
N ARG A 232 12.74 -39.58 33.85
CA ARG A 232 14.02 -40.05 34.38
C ARG A 232 13.84 -41.07 35.51
N GLU A 233 12.89 -40.85 36.40
CA GLU A 233 12.63 -41.79 37.49
C GLU A 233 12.03 -43.11 36.99
N ASN A 234 11.14 -43.05 36.00
CA ASN A 234 10.60 -44.25 35.33
C ASN A 234 11.70 -45.11 34.68
N VAL A 235 12.74 -44.49 34.09
CA VAL A 235 13.89 -45.22 33.52
C VAL A 235 14.68 -45.94 34.62
N LYS A 236 15.00 -45.27 35.73
CA LYS A 236 15.68 -45.93 36.87
C LYS A 236 14.89 -47.12 37.40
N VAL A 237 13.58 -46.95 37.60
CA VAL A 237 12.70 -48.02 38.10
C VAL A 237 12.67 -49.21 37.12
N ALA A 238 12.71 -48.96 35.81
CA ALA A 238 12.81 -50.00 34.80
C ALA A 238 14.18 -50.72 34.83
N GLU A 239 15.29 -49.99 35.00
CA GLU A 239 16.65 -50.55 35.15
C GLU A 239 16.78 -51.41 36.43
N GLU A 240 16.29 -50.92 37.57
CA GLU A 240 16.26 -51.68 38.82
C GLU A 240 15.39 -52.95 38.70
N THR A 241 14.23 -52.85 38.05
CA THR A 241 13.35 -54.00 37.79
C THR A 241 14.03 -55.03 36.89
N LEU A 242 14.76 -54.60 35.85
CA LEU A 242 15.53 -55.47 34.97
C LEU A 242 16.63 -56.20 35.75
N ALA A 243 17.46 -55.46 36.50
CA ALA A 243 18.56 -56.02 37.29
C ALA A 243 18.07 -57.03 38.35
N LEU A 244 16.93 -56.75 39.01
CA LEU A 244 16.28 -57.69 39.93
C LEU A 244 15.78 -58.94 39.20
N THR A 245 15.24 -58.80 37.99
CA THR A 245 14.74 -59.91 37.18
C THR A 245 15.89 -60.82 36.70
N GLU A 246 17.00 -60.24 36.25
CA GLU A 246 18.23 -60.98 35.89
C GLU A 246 18.84 -61.72 37.08
N LYS A 247 18.86 -61.09 38.26
CA LYS A 247 19.30 -61.71 39.52
C LYS A 247 18.39 -62.88 39.92
N ASN A 248 17.07 -62.75 39.77
CA ASN A 248 16.14 -63.84 40.04
C ASN A 248 16.28 -65.00 39.04
N PHE A 249 16.44 -64.70 37.74
CA PHE A 249 16.64 -65.69 36.69
C PHE A 249 17.96 -66.47 36.87
N SER A 250 19.06 -65.78 37.16
CA SER A 250 20.36 -66.42 37.43
C SER A 250 20.34 -67.27 38.71
N ASN A 251 19.60 -66.87 39.74
CA ASN A 251 19.38 -67.69 40.94
C ASN A 251 18.55 -68.96 40.64
N GLN A 252 17.52 -68.88 39.79
CA GLN A 252 16.76 -70.05 39.35
C GLN A 252 17.64 -71.03 38.57
N LYS A 253 18.51 -70.53 37.67
CA LYS A 253 19.42 -71.36 36.86
C LYS A 253 20.56 -72.01 37.66
N ARG A 254 20.73 -71.68 38.94
CA ARG A 254 21.70 -72.29 39.87
C ARG A 254 21.07 -73.31 40.83
N ARG A 255 19.76 -73.54 40.74
CA ARG A 255 19.03 -74.64 41.40
C ARG A 255 18.76 -75.77 40.42
#